data_AF-A0A4D9EPT3-F1
#
_entry.id   AF-A0A4D9EPT3-F1
#
_cell.length_a   1.000
_cell.length_b   1.000
_cell.length_c   1.000
_cell.angle_alpha   90.00
_cell.angle_beta   90.00
_cell.angle_gamma   90.00
#
_symmetry.space_group_name_H-M   'P 1'
#
loop_
_entity.id
_entity.type
_entity.pdbx_description
1 polymer ?
#
loop_
_entity_poly.entity_id
_entity_poly.type
_entity_poly.pdbx_seq_one_letter_code
_entity_poly.pdbx_strand_id
1 'polypeptide(L)'
;MATEETPLAVDCFTDYPDVLVNVGKVTFGEKSRKKMPDCNLRRKQVGNISRAACALLNSGGGVIKAEVDNKDYSYEEHGIGQDIEKALTELTPSKMSRKYFDFEYMRVNNCVLIFVKSWSRDGSSLPRICSLRTGLYQRCLT
;
A
#
# COMPACT_ATOMS: atom_id res chain seq x y z
N MET A 1 11.77 23.15 -0.93
CA MET A 1 10.56 23.34 -1.76
C MET A 1 9.51 22.40 -1.22
N ALA A 2 8.36 22.92 -0.79
CA ALA A 2 7.27 22.08 -0.30
C ALA A 2 6.77 21.22 -1.47
N THR A 3 6.90 19.90 -1.34
CA THR A 3 6.30 18.96 -2.28
C THR A 3 4.78 19.05 -2.10
N GLU A 4 4.05 19.48 -3.12
CA GLU A 4 2.60 19.38 -3.12
C GLU A 4 2.22 17.90 -2.96
N GLU A 5 1.72 17.56 -1.76
CA GLU A 5 1.09 16.27 -1.50
C GLU A 5 -0.28 16.30 -2.18
N THR A 6 -0.35 15.74 -3.39
CA THR A 6 -1.63 15.41 -4.02
C THR A 6 -2.40 14.50 -3.08
N PRO A 7 -3.57 14.92 -2.56
CA PRO A 7 -4.34 14.12 -1.61
C PRO A 7 -4.79 12.83 -2.28
N LEU A 8 -4.77 11.74 -1.52
CA LEU A 8 -5.33 10.46 -1.96
C LEU A 8 -6.84 10.63 -2.15
N ALA A 9 -7.37 10.16 -3.26
CA ALA A 9 -8.79 10.23 -3.57
C ALA A 9 -9.45 8.87 -3.32
N VAL A 10 -10.53 8.88 -2.54
CA VAL A 10 -11.46 7.76 -2.48
C VAL A 10 -12.38 7.89 -3.68
N ASP A 11 -12.47 6.84 -4.47
CA ASP A 11 -13.45 6.78 -5.55
C ASP A 11 -14.78 6.31 -4.96
N CYS A 12 -15.78 7.19 -5.00
CA CYS A 12 -17.13 6.93 -4.50
C CYS A 12 -18.04 6.32 -5.57
N PHE A 13 -17.61 6.30 -6.85
CA PHE A 13 -18.41 5.87 -8.00
C PHE A 13 -17.63 4.83 -8.79
N THR A 14 -17.50 3.66 -8.18
CA THR A 14 -16.70 2.53 -8.69
C THR A 14 -17.62 1.34 -8.95
N ASP A 15 -17.32 0.57 -10.00
CA ASP A 15 -18.02 -0.70 -10.28
C ASP A 15 -17.66 -1.82 -9.28
N TYR A 16 -16.66 -1.60 -8.42
CA TYR A 16 -16.32 -2.51 -7.34
C TYR A 16 -17.31 -2.34 -6.17
N PRO A 17 -17.79 -3.45 -5.57
CA PRO A 17 -18.68 -3.40 -4.41
C PRO A 17 -17.99 -2.84 -3.14
N ASP A 18 -16.66 -2.78 -3.16
CA ASP A 18 -15.81 -2.34 -2.05
C ASP A 18 -15.28 -0.91 -2.24
N VAL A 19 -14.82 -0.29 -1.15
CA VAL A 19 -14.19 1.04 -1.16
C VAL A 19 -12.92 1.02 -2.00
N LEU A 20 -12.84 1.86 -3.04
CA LEU A 20 -11.67 1.98 -3.90
C LEU A 20 -10.86 3.25 -3.58
N VAL A 21 -9.56 3.12 -3.39
CA VAL A 21 -8.64 4.25 -3.18
C VAL A 21 -7.64 4.30 -4.32
N ASN A 22 -7.63 5.40 -5.08
CA ASN A 22 -6.69 5.59 -6.17
C ASN A 22 -5.40 6.26 -5.64
N VAL A 23 -4.25 5.60 -5.83
CA VAL A 23 -2.93 6.13 -5.43
C VAL A 23 -2.13 6.71 -6.61
N GLY A 24 -2.72 6.73 -7.80
CA GLY A 24 -2.14 7.24 -9.03
C GLY A 24 -1.08 6.30 -9.62
N LYS A 25 -0.12 6.89 -10.32
CA LYS A 25 0.95 6.17 -11.03
C LYS A 25 2.05 5.70 -10.09
N VAL A 26 2.37 4.41 -10.18
CA VAL A 26 3.35 3.73 -9.34
C VAL A 26 4.29 2.89 -10.21
N THR A 27 5.58 2.97 -9.91
CA THR A 27 6.57 2.09 -10.52
C THR A 27 6.59 0.75 -9.76
N PHE A 28 6.35 -0.35 -10.46
CA PHE A 28 6.35 -1.69 -9.86
C PHE A 28 7.55 -2.53 -10.30
N GLY A 29 7.86 -3.53 -9.49
CA GLY A 29 8.93 -4.50 -9.73
C GLY A 29 10.24 -4.13 -9.05
N GLU A 30 10.85 -5.12 -8.38
CA GLU A 30 12.01 -4.87 -7.50
C GLU A 30 13.20 -4.25 -8.24
N LYS A 31 13.49 -4.74 -9.45
CA LYS A 31 14.58 -4.22 -10.28
C LYS A 31 14.32 -2.77 -10.70
N SER A 32 13.11 -2.45 -11.12
CA SER A 32 12.71 -1.10 -11.53
C SER A 32 12.74 -0.13 -10.35
N ARG A 33 12.19 -0.53 -9.20
CA ARG A 33 12.16 0.29 -7.97
C ARG A 33 13.55 0.54 -7.38
N LYS A 34 14.49 -0.41 -7.50
CA LYS A 34 15.90 -0.20 -7.18
C LYS A 34 16.60 0.78 -8.12
N LYS A 35 16.21 0.79 -9.40
CA LYS A 35 16.78 1.67 -10.44
C LYS A 35 16.13 3.05 -10.53
N MET A 36 15.08 3.32 -9.76
CA MET A 36 14.43 4.64 -9.74
C MET A 36 15.45 5.72 -9.36
N PRO A 37 15.69 6.73 -10.22
CA PRO A 37 16.64 7.80 -9.93
C PRO A 37 16.12 8.74 -8.84
N ASP A 38 14.80 8.97 -8.81
CA ASP A 38 14.16 9.82 -7.81
C ASP A 38 13.75 9.01 -6.57
N CYS A 39 14.58 9.11 -5.52
CA CYS A 39 14.31 8.46 -4.24
C CYS A 39 13.13 9.08 -3.49
N ASN A 40 12.81 10.36 -3.72
CA ASN A 40 11.69 11.05 -3.09
C ASN A 40 10.38 10.58 -3.71
N LEU A 41 10.32 10.44 -5.04
CA LEU A 41 9.18 9.85 -5.73
C LEU A 41 8.93 8.40 -5.27
N ARG A 42 9.99 7.59 -5.15
CA ARG A 42 9.88 6.22 -4.62
C ARG A 42 9.26 6.20 -3.23
N ARG A 43 9.74 7.06 -2.32
CA ARG A 43 9.19 7.20 -0.95
C ARG A 43 7.75 7.71 -0.96
N LYS A 44 7.39 8.65 -1.83
CA LYS A 44 6.02 9.16 -1.99
C LYS A 44 5.07 8.04 -2.44
N GLN A 45 5.46 7.24 -3.43
CA GLN A 45 4.67 6.09 -3.88
C GLN A 45 4.43 5.08 -2.74
N VAL A 46 5.48 4.69 -1.99
CA VAL A 46 5.33 3.80 -0.83
C VAL A 46 4.42 4.44 0.21
N GLY A 47 4.65 5.70 0.57
CA GLY A 47 3.86 6.42 1.58
C GLY A 47 2.38 6.51 1.21
N ASN A 48 2.07 6.75 -0.06
CA ASN A 48 0.70 6.78 -0.57
C ASN A 48 0.01 5.41 -0.42
N ILE A 49 0.69 4.34 -0.84
CA ILE A 49 0.17 2.96 -0.69
C ILE A 49 -0.04 2.62 0.78
N SER A 50 0.94 2.89 1.65
CA SER A 50 0.83 2.59 3.08
C SER A 50 -0.29 3.38 3.76
N ARG A 51 -0.48 4.65 3.37
CA ARG A 51 -1.56 5.50 3.89
C ARG A 51 -2.93 4.99 3.46
N ALA A 52 -3.11 4.62 2.19
CA ALA A 52 -4.33 3.99 1.70
C ALA A 52 -4.61 2.65 2.40
N ALA A 53 -3.59 1.79 2.53
CA ALA A 53 -3.71 0.50 3.20
C ALA A 53 -4.12 0.66 4.68
N CYS A 54 -3.46 1.57 5.42
CA CYS A 54 -3.80 1.86 6.80
C CYS A 54 -5.25 2.37 6.95
N ALA A 55 -5.72 3.22 6.03
CA ALA A 55 -7.08 3.71 6.03
C ALA A 55 -8.09 2.58 5.80
N LEU A 56 -7.87 1.72 4.80
CA LEU A 56 -8.75 0.60 4.48
C LEU A 56 -8.77 -0.47 5.58
N LEU A 57 -7.62 -0.82 6.14
CA LEU A 57 -7.52 -1.71 7.30
C LEU A 57 -8.45 -1.23 8.43
N ASN A 58 -8.45 0.07 8.72
CA ASN A 58 -9.25 0.66 9.80
C ASN A 58 -10.72 0.92 9.43
N SER A 59 -11.14 0.70 8.19
CA SER A 59 -12.45 1.13 7.66
C SER A 59 -13.26 0.00 7.03
N GLY A 60 -12.99 -1.25 7.38
CA GLY A 60 -13.74 -2.40 6.85
C GLY A 60 -13.11 -3.11 5.66
N GLY A 61 -11.93 -2.69 5.22
CA GLY A 61 -11.25 -3.19 4.03
C GLY A 61 -11.58 -2.40 2.78
N GLY A 62 -11.09 -2.88 1.64
CA GLY A 62 -11.34 -2.30 0.32
C GLY A 62 -10.25 -2.64 -0.69
N VAL A 63 -10.13 -1.81 -1.73
CA VAL A 63 -9.18 -2.01 -2.83
C VAL A 63 -8.35 -0.74 -3.04
N ILE A 64 -7.04 -0.88 -3.16
CA ILE A 64 -6.15 0.18 -3.63
C ILE A 64 -5.90 -0.03 -5.11
N LYS A 65 -6.17 0.98 -5.94
CA LYS A 65 -5.87 0.97 -7.37
C LYS A 65 -4.63 1.81 -7.64
N ALA A 66 -3.65 1.21 -8.30
CA ALA A 66 -2.42 1.85 -8.72
C ALA A 66 -2.18 1.63 -10.21
N GLU A 67 -1.97 2.72 -10.95
CA GLU A 67 -1.62 2.65 -12.38
C GLU A 67 -0.13 2.32 -12.52
N VAL A 68 0.22 1.36 -13.37
CA VAL A 68 1.62 0.98 -13.57
C VAL A 68 2.32 2.01 -14.46
N ASP A 69 3.35 2.65 -13.93
CA ASP A 69 4.08 3.73 -14.62
C ASP A 69 5.22 3.24 -15.52
N ASN A 70 5.91 2.17 -15.12
CA ASN A 70 7.04 1.65 -15.90
C ASN A 70 6.58 0.73 -17.05
N LYS A 71 7.19 0.94 -18.21
CA LYS A 71 7.00 0.09 -19.39
C LYS A 71 7.47 -1.35 -19.12
N ASP A 72 6.90 -2.29 -19.87
CA ASP A 72 7.29 -3.71 -19.89
C ASP A 72 7.18 -4.40 -18.52
N TYR A 73 6.28 -3.91 -17.68
CA TYR A 73 6.00 -4.53 -16.40
C TYR A 73 5.24 -5.86 -16.56
N SER A 74 5.85 -6.95 -16.10
CA SER A 74 5.21 -8.24 -15.87
C SER A 74 5.11 -8.51 -14.37
N TYR A 75 3.90 -8.67 -13.85
CA TYR A 75 3.67 -8.99 -12.43
C TYR A 75 4.31 -10.33 -12.04
N GLU A 76 4.20 -11.35 -12.90
CA GLU A 76 4.73 -12.69 -12.65
C GLU A 76 6.26 -12.71 -12.57
N GLU A 77 6.94 -11.89 -13.38
CA GLU A 77 8.41 -11.85 -13.43
C GLU A 77 9.03 -10.85 -12.46
N HIS A 78 8.36 -9.72 -12.24
CA HIS A 78 8.93 -8.58 -11.53
C HIS A 78 8.38 -8.40 -10.11
N GLY A 79 7.19 -8.91 -9.83
CA GLY A 79 6.49 -8.73 -8.56
C GLY A 79 6.12 -7.27 -8.28
N ILE A 80 5.74 -6.96 -7.03
CA ILE A 80 5.35 -5.59 -6.62
C ILE A 80 6.58 -4.74 -6.31
N GLY A 81 7.52 -5.29 -5.54
CA GLY A 81 8.69 -4.59 -5.01
C GLY A 81 8.79 -4.77 -3.50
N GLN A 82 9.98 -5.11 -3.02
CA GLN A 82 10.23 -5.50 -1.63
C GLN A 82 10.01 -4.33 -0.66
N ASP A 83 10.22 -3.09 -1.09
CA ASP A 83 9.96 -1.91 -0.26
C ASP A 83 8.46 -1.67 -0.02
N ILE A 84 7.61 -1.93 -1.02
CA ILE A 84 6.14 -1.89 -0.87
C ILE A 84 5.67 -3.06 0.00
N GLU A 85 6.13 -4.28 -0.27
CA GLU A 85 5.78 -5.48 0.52
C GLU A 85 6.17 -5.33 1.99
N LYS A 86 7.37 -4.78 2.24
CA LYS A 86 7.86 -4.47 3.58
C LYS A 86 6.97 -3.43 4.25
N ALA A 87 6.63 -2.34 3.57
CA ALA A 87 5.80 -1.29 4.15
C ALA A 87 4.38 -1.79 4.49
N LEU A 88 3.80 -2.67 3.66
CA LEU A 88 2.52 -3.32 3.97
C LEU A 88 2.65 -4.33 5.11
N THR A 89 3.74 -5.09 5.16
CA THR A 89 4.02 -6.03 6.25
C THR A 89 4.19 -5.29 7.58
N GLU A 90 4.82 -4.12 7.61
CA GLU A 90 4.98 -3.29 8.82
C GLU A 90 3.63 -2.78 9.39
N LEU A 91 2.59 -2.68 8.56
CA LEU A 91 1.23 -2.33 8.99
C LEU A 91 0.51 -3.46 9.72
N THR A 92 1.00 -4.69 9.60
CA THR A 92 0.35 -5.90 10.13
C THR A 92 1.32 -6.69 11.02
N PRO A 93 0.84 -7.63 11.85
CA PRO A 93 1.72 -8.52 12.58
C PRO A 93 2.56 -9.31 11.58
N SER A 94 3.88 -9.38 11.77
CA SER A 94 4.87 -9.84 10.78
C SER A 94 4.66 -11.24 10.18
N LYS A 95 3.71 -12.03 10.71
CA LYS A 95 3.33 -13.37 10.22
C LYS A 95 1.99 -13.41 9.49
N MET A 96 1.28 -12.29 9.38
CA MET A 96 -0.11 -12.23 8.91
C MET A 96 -0.32 -11.30 7.71
N SER A 97 0.73 -10.74 7.09
CA SER A 97 0.59 -9.80 5.97
C SER A 97 -0.23 -10.39 4.81
N ARG A 98 0.04 -11.64 4.43
CA ARG A 98 -0.73 -12.39 3.41
C ARG A 98 -2.18 -12.68 3.79
N LYS A 99 -2.58 -12.52 5.07
CA LYS A 99 -3.99 -12.61 5.48
C LYS A 99 -4.73 -11.35 5.05
N TYR A 100 -4.07 -10.19 5.10
CA TYR A 100 -4.69 -8.87 4.92
C TYR A 100 -4.53 -8.30 3.52
N PHE A 101 -3.47 -8.69 2.80
CA PHE A 101 -3.17 -8.14 1.49
C PHE A 101 -3.11 -9.23 0.43
N ASP A 102 -3.92 -9.05 -0.61
CA ASP A 102 -3.88 -9.82 -1.85
C ASP A 102 -3.64 -8.87 -3.03
N PHE A 103 -2.99 -9.35 -4.09
CA PHE A 103 -2.57 -8.51 -5.22
C PHE A 103 -3.05 -9.10 -6.53
N GLU A 104 -3.58 -8.27 -7.41
CA GLU A 104 -4.02 -8.65 -8.73
C GLU A 104 -3.55 -7.65 -9.78
N TYR A 105 -3.02 -8.15 -10.90
CA TYR A 105 -2.59 -7.31 -12.00
C TYR A 105 -3.62 -7.35 -13.14
N MET A 106 -4.28 -6.21 -13.38
CA MET A 106 -5.21 -6.03 -14.47
C MET A 106 -4.50 -5.55 -15.74
N ARG A 107 -4.19 -6.50 -16.64
CA ARG A 107 -3.51 -6.21 -17.92
C ARG A 107 -4.26 -5.20 -18.79
N VAL A 108 -5.59 -5.29 -18.86
CA VAL A 108 -6.41 -4.42 -19.74
C VAL A 108 -6.27 -2.94 -19.38
N ASN A 109 -6.18 -2.63 -18.09
CA ASN A 109 -6.10 -1.27 -17.59
C ASN A 109 -4.68 -0.88 -17.15
N ASN A 110 -3.70 -1.77 -17.33
CA ASN A 110 -2.32 -1.60 -16.85
C ASN A 110 -2.28 -1.13 -15.39
N CYS A 111 -3.06 -1.78 -14.52
CA CYS A 111 -3.22 -1.42 -13.12
C CYS A 111 -2.90 -2.60 -12.21
N VAL A 112 -2.32 -2.32 -11.05
CA VAL A 112 -2.25 -3.25 -9.93
C VAL A 112 -3.36 -2.89 -8.94
N LEU A 113 -4.16 -3.89 -8.58
CA LEU A 113 -5.13 -3.83 -7.50
C LEU A 113 -4.51 -4.49 -6.26
N ILE A 114 -4.58 -3.80 -5.12
CA ILE A 114 -4.19 -4.32 -3.82
C ILE A 114 -5.46 -4.44 -2.99
N PHE A 115 -5.92 -5.67 -2.79
CA PHE A 115 -7.06 -5.96 -1.93
C PHE A 115 -6.61 -5.91 -0.47
N VAL A 116 -7.34 -5.16 0.34
CA VAL A 116 -7.05 -4.95 1.75
C VAL A 116 -8.24 -5.48 2.54
N LYS A 117 -8.03 -6.54 3.33
CA LYS A 117 -9.07 -7.02 4.25
C LYS A 117 -9.17 -6.12 5.47
N SER A 118 -10.36 -6.05 6.06
CA SER A 118 -10.59 -5.34 7.31
C SER A 118 -9.65 -5.81 8.42
N TRP A 119 -9.15 -4.86 9.21
CA TRP A 119 -8.54 -5.15 10.49
C TRP A 119 -9.63 -5.42 11.53
N SER A 120 -10.01 -6.69 11.68
CA SER A 120 -10.95 -7.12 12.72
C SER A 120 -10.25 -7.92 13.82
N ARG A 121 -10.68 -7.69 15.07
CA ARG A 121 -10.13 -8.38 16.23
C ARG A 121 -10.76 -9.76 16.38
N ASP A 122 -9.96 -10.81 16.23
CA ASP A 122 -10.29 -12.16 16.72
C ASP A 122 -9.57 -12.39 18.06
N GLY A 123 -10.14 -11.89 19.17
CA GLY A 123 -9.76 -12.28 20.54
C GLY A 123 -8.34 -11.98 21.05
N SER A 124 -7.42 -11.44 20.24
CA SER A 124 -5.99 -11.30 20.58
C SER A 124 -5.63 -10.00 21.33
N SER A 125 -4.41 -9.95 21.88
CA SER A 125 -3.72 -8.79 22.47
C SER A 125 -3.24 -7.76 21.44
N LEU A 126 -3.68 -7.88 20.19
CA LEU A 126 -3.29 -6.97 19.12
C LEU A 126 -3.99 -5.60 19.25
N PRO A 127 -3.36 -4.53 18.75
CA PRO A 127 -3.98 -3.20 18.68
C PRO A 127 -5.32 -3.24 17.94
N ARG A 128 -6.28 -2.38 18.34
CA ARG A 128 -7.59 -2.30 17.68
C ARG A 128 -7.55 -1.59 16.32
N ILE A 129 -6.53 -0.78 16.09
CA ILE A 129 -6.34 -0.03 14.86
C ILE A 129 -4.92 -0.24 14.35
N CYS A 130 -4.76 -0.17 13.03
CA CYS A 130 -3.49 -0.04 12.36
C CYS A 130 -3.03 1.42 12.38
N SER A 131 -1.73 1.65 12.54
CA SER A 131 -1.13 2.98 12.46
C SER A 131 0.18 2.92 11.68
N LEU A 132 0.40 3.87 10.78
CA LEU A 132 1.70 4.06 10.13
C LEU A 132 2.81 4.38 11.13
N ARG A 133 2.46 5.21 12.13
CA ARG A 133 3.30 5.61 13.25
C ARG A 133 2.40 5.86 14.46
N THR A 134 2.85 5.49 15.64
CA THR A 134 2.12 5.77 16.88
C THR A 134 2.29 7.21 17.36
N GLY A 135 3.38 7.87 16.95
CA GLY A 135 3.78 9.18 17.48
C GLY A 135 4.23 9.14 18.95
N LEU A 136 4.29 7.94 19.55
CA LEU A 136 4.72 7.73 20.92
C LEU A 136 6.20 7.39 20.95
N TYR A 137 6.94 8.05 21.85
CA TYR A 137 8.37 7.86 22.03
C TYR A 137 8.67 7.55 23.49
N GLN A 138 9.56 6.59 23.73
CA GLN A 138 10.08 6.28 25.06
C GLN A 138 11.58 6.53 25.06
N ARG A 139 12.09 7.26 26.06
CA ARG A 139 13.53 7.37 26.28
C ARG A 139 14.02 6.02 26.82
N CYS A 140 14.80 5.31 26.02
CA CYS A 140 15.47 4.08 26.40
C CYS A 140 16.98 4.33 26.46
N LEU A 141 17.68 3.70 27.42
CA LEU A 141 19.12 3.88 27.64
C LEU A 141 20.00 2.94 26.80
N THR A 142 19.44 2.35 25.73
CA THR A 142 20.17 1.48 24.79
C THR A 142 21.29 2.21 24.07
#